data_AF-A0A820II13-F1
#
_entry.id   AF-A0A820II13-F1
#
_cell.length_a   1.000
_cell.length_b   1.000
_cell.length_c   1.000
_cell.angle_alpha   90.00
_cell.angle_beta   90.00
_cell.angle_gamma   90.00
#
_symmetry.space_group_name_H-M   'P 1'
#
loop_
_entity.id
_entity.type
_entity.pdbx_description
1 polymer ?
#
loop_
_entity_poly.entity_id
_entity_poly.type
_entity_poly.pdbx_seq_one_letter_code
_entity_poly.pdbx_strand_id
1 'polypeptide(L)'
;MSFEDFASTCTRTFSQTPIRLIRMSSPLTIYAGSTDQPYRHLVLLCQPHFTSKSISIAFYLNGTAYFEYLTEEKIRQRLQLLNNLRKTSFHHDDIQKFLIRLKTILTIDGIKNDQHELHAKLLSPRLLSIEIFHDDLKFKFRCDERSQLFEQHYVRQLLVQVKELSERQTYLCELLEHKDELPQFNAKLFL
;
A
#
# COMPACT_ATOMS: atom_id res chain seq x y z
N MET A 1 1.95 -22.13 3.22
CA MET A 1 2.66 -21.39 2.17
C MET A 1 3.65 -20.48 2.87
N SER A 2 4.95 -20.76 2.71
CA SER A 2 6.04 -19.94 3.25
C SER A 2 6.22 -18.67 2.40
N PHE A 3 7.09 -17.77 2.85
CA PHE A 3 7.49 -16.61 2.05
C PHE A 3 8.26 -17.02 0.80
N GLU A 4 9.09 -18.07 0.85
CA GLU A 4 9.81 -18.58 -0.33
C GLU A 4 8.84 -19.14 -1.39
N ASP A 5 7.76 -19.80 -0.98
CA ASP A 5 6.70 -20.28 -1.89
C ASP A 5 5.99 -19.11 -2.61
N PHE A 6 5.80 -17.99 -1.92
CA PHE A 6 5.19 -16.79 -2.49
C PHE A 6 6.16 -16.02 -3.39
N ALA A 7 7.40 -15.84 -2.96
CA ALA A 7 8.43 -15.13 -3.75
C ALA A 7 8.77 -15.86 -5.05
N SER A 8 8.78 -17.20 -5.04
CA SER A 8 9.05 -18.02 -6.23
C SER A 8 7.92 -17.98 -7.27
N THR A 9 6.67 -17.80 -6.84
CA THR A 9 5.51 -17.64 -7.74
C THR A 9 5.31 -16.20 -8.22
N CYS A 10 5.98 -15.23 -7.60
CA CYS A 10 5.77 -13.79 -7.83
C CYS A 10 7.10 -13.02 -7.96
N THR A 11 7.94 -13.41 -8.92
CA THR A 11 9.27 -12.80 -9.18
C THR A 11 9.27 -11.29 -9.50
N ARG A 12 8.11 -10.63 -9.59
CA ARG A 12 7.95 -9.20 -9.94
C ARG A 12 6.86 -8.42 -9.20
N THR A 13 6.10 -8.99 -8.25
CA THR A 13 4.83 -8.38 -7.82
C THR A 13 4.98 -7.02 -7.14
N PHE A 14 5.99 -6.83 -6.29
CA PHE A 14 6.19 -5.56 -5.58
C PHE A 14 7.14 -4.58 -6.29
N SER A 15 7.97 -5.02 -7.24
CA SER A 15 8.84 -4.08 -7.97
C SER A 15 8.06 -3.13 -8.89
N GLN A 16 6.85 -3.51 -9.31
CA GLN A 16 6.00 -2.72 -10.21
C GLN A 16 4.76 -2.12 -9.54
N THR A 17 4.33 -2.65 -8.40
CA THR A 17 3.16 -2.11 -7.69
C THR A 17 3.55 -0.75 -7.08
N PRO A 18 2.80 0.33 -7.28
CA PRO A 18 3.16 1.61 -6.69
C PRO A 18 3.03 1.58 -5.17
N ILE A 19 4.02 2.14 -4.46
CA ILE A 19 3.91 2.43 -3.03
C ILE A 19 2.89 3.55 -2.86
N ARG A 20 2.02 3.41 -1.87
CA ARG A 20 0.89 4.31 -1.62
C ARG A 20 0.98 4.91 -0.23
N LEU A 21 0.49 6.13 -0.14
CA LEU A 21 0.27 6.82 1.10
C LEU A 21 -1.15 6.54 1.57
N ILE A 22 -1.32 6.08 2.80
CA ILE A 22 -2.64 5.94 3.44
C ILE A 22 -2.70 6.82 4.68
N ARG A 23 -3.84 7.47 4.88
CA ARG A 23 -4.09 8.32 6.05
C ARG A 23 -4.66 7.47 7.18
N MET A 24 -4.10 7.63 8.38
CA MET A 24 -4.60 7.02 9.60
C MET A 24 -5.51 8.00 10.33
N SER A 25 -6.55 7.49 10.99
CA SER A 25 -7.49 8.28 11.78
C SER A 25 -6.94 8.66 13.15
N SER A 26 -5.94 7.93 13.62
CA SER A 26 -5.25 8.20 14.88
C SER A 26 -3.75 7.95 14.74
N PRO A 27 -2.91 8.52 15.63
CA PRO A 27 -1.50 8.15 15.70
C PRO A 27 -1.32 6.65 15.92
N LEU A 28 -0.16 6.13 15.52
CA LEU A 28 0.19 4.73 15.75
C LEU A 28 0.16 4.42 17.25
N THR A 29 -0.64 3.44 17.64
CA THR A 29 -0.62 2.93 19.00
C THR A 29 0.50 1.90 19.14
N ILE A 30 1.42 2.09 20.08
CA ILE A 30 2.53 1.16 20.34
C ILE A 30 2.24 0.28 21.57
N TYR A 31 2.89 -0.89 21.63
CA TYR A 31 2.79 -1.80 22.77
C TYR A 31 3.51 -1.24 24.01
N ALA A 32 3.05 -1.65 25.19
CA ALA A 32 3.66 -1.24 26.45
C ALA A 32 5.11 -1.74 26.55
N GLY A 33 6.05 -0.85 26.88
CA GLY A 33 7.47 -1.17 26.97
C GLY A 33 8.30 -0.89 25.71
N SER A 34 7.69 -0.35 24.65
CA SER A 34 8.44 0.19 23.50
C SER A 34 9.28 1.41 23.93
N THR A 35 10.56 1.44 23.51
CA THR A 35 11.45 2.60 23.66
C THR A 35 11.36 3.58 22.50
N ASP A 36 10.65 3.21 21.43
CA ASP A 36 10.52 4.05 20.25
C ASP A 36 9.66 5.29 20.56
N GLN A 37 10.08 6.44 20.03
CA GLN A 37 9.25 7.63 20.08
C GLN A 37 7.92 7.37 19.37
N PRO A 38 6.79 7.91 19.90
CA PRO A 38 5.49 7.69 19.29
C PRO A 38 5.50 8.22 17.86
N TYR A 39 5.11 7.37 16.90
CA TYR A 39 4.96 7.79 15.51
C TYR A 39 3.75 8.71 15.40
N ARG A 40 4.01 10.02 15.35
CA ARG A 40 2.96 11.08 15.38
C ARG A 40 2.36 11.37 14.02
N HIS A 41 2.96 10.89 12.93
CA HIS A 41 2.42 11.10 11.60
C HIS A 41 1.15 10.28 11.42
N LEU A 42 0.09 10.91 10.91
CA LEU A 42 -1.18 10.25 10.59
C LEU A 42 -1.14 9.60 9.20
N VAL A 43 0.02 9.12 8.80
CA VAL A 43 0.26 8.63 7.46
C VAL A 43 1.09 7.37 7.56
N LEU A 44 0.72 6.34 6.82
CA LEU A 44 1.49 5.11 6.69
C LEU A 44 1.70 4.81 5.20
N LEU A 45 2.83 4.20 4.86
CA LEU A 45 3.08 3.75 3.50
C LEU A 45 2.67 2.29 3.37
N CYS A 46 1.94 1.97 2.31
CA CYS A 46 1.56 0.60 2.02
C CYS A 46 1.72 0.26 0.54
N GLN A 47 1.84 -1.03 0.24
CA GLN A 47 1.94 -1.54 -1.11
C GLN A 47 1.00 -2.73 -1.24
N PRO A 48 -0.26 -2.51 -1.65
CA PRO A 48 -1.24 -3.57 -1.78
C PRO A 48 -1.24 -4.13 -3.20
N HIS A 49 -1.20 -5.47 -3.31
CA HIS A 49 -1.33 -6.20 -4.55
C HIS A 49 -2.55 -7.11 -4.47
N PHE A 50 -3.51 -6.88 -5.37
CA PHE A 50 -4.80 -7.55 -5.41
C PHE A 50 -4.86 -8.51 -6.59
N THR A 51 -5.39 -9.71 -6.36
CA THR A 51 -5.91 -10.58 -7.42
C THR A 51 -7.43 -10.65 -7.32
N SER A 52 -8.08 -11.47 -8.16
CA SER A 52 -9.53 -11.73 -8.03
C SER A 52 -9.90 -12.50 -6.76
N LYS A 53 -8.93 -13.11 -6.07
CA LYS A 53 -9.17 -14.06 -4.95
C LYS A 53 -8.30 -13.83 -3.72
N SER A 54 -7.30 -12.97 -3.81
CA SER A 54 -6.32 -12.80 -2.74
C SER A 54 -5.83 -11.36 -2.67
N ILE A 55 -5.23 -11.04 -1.53
CA ILE A 55 -4.48 -9.81 -1.33
C ILE A 55 -3.13 -10.15 -0.67
N SER A 56 -2.06 -9.60 -1.21
CA SER A 56 -0.77 -9.49 -0.54
C SER A 56 -0.49 -8.02 -0.28
N ILE A 57 -0.15 -7.66 0.94
CA ILE A 57 0.07 -6.27 1.32
C ILE A 57 1.30 -6.13 2.20
N ALA A 58 2.11 -5.11 1.91
CA ALA A 58 3.19 -4.66 2.77
C ALA A 58 2.88 -3.27 3.32
N PHE A 59 3.15 -3.05 4.61
CA PHE A 59 3.14 -1.75 5.26
C PHE A 59 4.57 -1.40 5.69
N TYR A 60 4.97 -0.14 5.51
CA TYR A 60 6.31 0.31 5.84
C TYR A 60 6.27 1.29 7.00
N LEU A 61 7.03 0.99 8.04
CA LEU A 61 7.10 1.79 9.26
C LEU A 61 8.55 1.72 9.79
N ASN A 62 9.16 2.87 10.03
CA ASN A 62 10.48 3.00 10.67
C ASN A 62 11.60 2.11 10.10
N GLY A 63 11.69 1.97 8.77
CA GLY A 63 12.72 1.11 8.16
C GLY A 63 12.38 -0.38 8.14
N THR A 64 11.17 -0.75 8.56
CA THR A 64 10.69 -2.13 8.62
C THR A 64 9.50 -2.31 7.68
N ALA A 65 9.42 -3.47 7.04
CA ALA A 65 8.26 -3.90 6.28
C ALA A 65 7.46 -4.92 7.09
N TYR A 66 6.15 -4.72 7.17
CA TYR A 66 5.19 -5.63 7.79
C TYR A 66 4.30 -6.20 6.69
N PHE A 67 4.26 -7.51 6.57
CA PHE A 67 3.64 -8.19 5.44
C PHE A 67 2.50 -9.11 5.88
N GLU A 68 1.43 -9.15 5.08
CA GLU A 68 0.43 -10.20 5.19
C GLU A 68 0.00 -10.68 3.80
N TYR A 69 -0.22 -12.00 3.68
CA TYR A 69 -0.83 -12.63 2.54
C TYR A 69 -2.13 -13.34 2.95
N LEU A 70 -3.22 -12.95 2.30
CA LEU A 70 -4.55 -13.46 2.56
C LEU A 70 -5.11 -14.11 1.30
N THR A 71 -5.37 -15.42 1.40
CA THR A 71 -6.14 -16.18 0.42
C THR A 71 -7.63 -15.91 0.59
N GLU A 72 -8.42 -16.28 -0.41
CA GLU A 72 -9.89 -16.15 -0.40
C GLU A 72 -10.51 -16.74 0.88
N GLU A 73 -10.03 -17.90 1.31
CA GLU A 73 -10.50 -18.57 2.52
C GLU A 73 -10.19 -17.77 3.79
N LYS A 74 -8.96 -17.25 3.93
CA LYS A 74 -8.57 -16.43 5.09
C LYS A 74 -9.37 -15.12 5.13
N ILE A 75 -9.63 -14.52 3.98
CA ILE A 75 -10.48 -13.33 3.88
C ILE A 75 -11.89 -13.67 4.35
N ARG A 76 -12.48 -14.76 3.84
CA ARG A 76 -13.81 -15.23 4.24
C ARG A 76 -13.92 -15.43 5.74
N GLN A 77 -13.01 -16.20 6.33
CA GLN A 77 -12.98 -16.46 7.77
C GLN A 77 -12.90 -15.15 8.57
N ARG A 78 -12.04 -14.23 8.14
CA ARG A 78 -11.85 -12.96 8.83
C ARG A 78 -13.07 -12.04 8.73
N LEU A 79 -13.73 -11.99 7.57
CA LEU A 79 -14.97 -11.24 7.38
C LEU A 79 -16.10 -11.79 8.27
N GLN A 80 -16.25 -13.12 8.33
CA GLN A 80 -17.22 -13.78 9.20
C GLN A 80 -17.00 -13.44 10.68
N LEU A 81 -15.74 -13.50 11.14
CA LEU A 81 -15.38 -13.21 12.53
C LEU A 81 -15.59 -11.74 12.92
N LEU A 82 -15.30 -10.79 12.03
CA LEU A 82 -15.29 -9.37 12.37
C LEU A 82 -16.62 -8.67 12.15
N ASN A 83 -17.45 -9.15 11.23
CA ASN A 83 -18.64 -8.41 10.80
C ASN A 83 -19.94 -8.95 11.38
N ASN A 84 -19.97 -10.12 12.05
CA ASN A 84 -21.08 -10.67 12.84
C ASN A 84 -22.54 -10.38 12.37
N LEU A 85 -22.73 -10.14 11.07
CA LEU A 85 -24.00 -9.78 10.48
C LEU A 85 -24.61 -11.05 9.87
N ARG A 86 -25.94 -11.06 9.77
CA ARG A 86 -26.86 -12.16 9.41
C ARG A 86 -26.50 -13.03 8.19
N LYS A 87 -25.43 -12.74 7.45
CA LYS A 87 -24.86 -13.59 6.40
C LYS A 87 -23.96 -14.67 7.03
N THR A 88 -24.48 -15.89 7.07
CA THR A 88 -23.75 -17.09 7.53
C THR A 88 -22.59 -17.48 6.60
N SER A 89 -22.58 -17.02 5.35
CA SER A 89 -21.51 -17.29 4.38
C SER A 89 -21.21 -16.10 3.47
N PHE A 90 -19.92 -15.86 3.21
CA PHE A 90 -19.46 -15.01 2.11
C PHE A 90 -19.10 -15.89 0.91
N HIS A 91 -19.85 -15.75 -0.17
CA HIS A 91 -19.59 -16.47 -1.42
C HIS A 91 -18.46 -15.80 -2.21
N HIS A 92 -18.00 -16.45 -3.27
CA HIS A 92 -16.92 -15.95 -4.12
C HIS A 92 -17.16 -14.50 -4.60
N ASP A 93 -18.36 -14.20 -5.08
CA ASP A 93 -18.73 -12.86 -5.57
C ASP A 93 -18.72 -11.80 -4.46
N ASP A 94 -19.06 -12.18 -3.22
CA ASP A 94 -18.96 -11.27 -2.08
C ASP A 94 -17.49 -10.94 -1.78
N ILE A 95 -16.59 -11.93 -1.88
CA ILE A 95 -15.14 -11.71 -1.68
C ILE A 95 -14.57 -10.82 -2.78
N GLN A 96 -14.96 -11.03 -4.05
CA GLN A 96 -14.55 -10.15 -5.13
C GLN A 96 -15.00 -8.70 -4.91
N LYS A 97 -16.28 -8.49 -4.55
CA LYS A 97 -16.82 -7.16 -4.22
C LYS A 97 -16.07 -6.53 -3.04
N PHE A 98 -15.76 -7.33 -2.01
CA PHE A 98 -14.94 -6.88 -0.89
C PHE A 98 -13.54 -6.46 -1.33
N LEU A 99 -12.84 -7.24 -2.15
CA LEU A 99 -11.50 -6.92 -2.64
C LEU A 99 -11.51 -5.64 -3.49
N ILE A 100 -12.53 -5.43 -4.32
CA ILE A 100 -12.71 -4.20 -5.08
C ILE A 100 -12.90 -3.01 -4.13
N ARG A 101 -13.77 -3.13 -3.13
CA ARG A 101 -14.00 -2.07 -2.13
C ARG A 101 -12.74 -1.75 -1.34
N LEU A 102 -12.04 -2.77 -0.86
CA LEU A 102 -10.77 -2.64 -0.13
C LEU A 102 -9.69 -1.97 -0.98
N LYS A 103 -9.64 -2.27 -2.29
CA LYS A 103 -8.74 -1.60 -3.23
C LYS A 103 -9.04 -0.11 -3.32
N THR A 104 -10.32 0.29 -3.35
CA THR A 104 -10.74 1.70 -3.34
C THR A 104 -10.36 2.41 -2.03
N ILE A 105 -10.51 1.75 -0.89
CA ILE A 105 -10.09 2.30 0.42
C ILE A 105 -8.58 2.56 0.43
N LEU A 106 -7.80 1.65 -0.15
CA LEU A 106 -6.33 1.74 -0.20
C LEU A 106 -5.79 2.47 -1.45
N THR A 107 -6.63 3.19 -2.22
CA THR A 107 -6.20 4.08 -3.31
C THR A 107 -6.10 5.53 -2.87
N ILE A 108 -5.31 6.32 -3.60
CA ILE A 108 -5.06 7.76 -3.34
C ILE A 108 -6.36 8.58 -3.29
N ASP A 109 -7.36 8.24 -4.11
CA ASP A 109 -8.67 8.92 -4.08
C ASP A 109 -9.42 8.71 -2.76
N GLY A 110 -9.15 7.59 -2.07
CA GLY A 110 -9.64 7.35 -0.73
C GLY A 110 -9.13 8.39 0.27
N ILE A 111 -7.89 8.89 0.13
CA ILE A 111 -7.27 9.80 1.10
C ILE A 111 -8.09 11.10 1.29
N LYS A 112 -8.86 11.51 0.27
CA LYS A 112 -9.73 12.69 0.32
C LYS A 112 -11.11 12.42 0.93
N ASN A 113 -11.44 11.15 1.16
CA ASN A 113 -12.77 10.73 1.56
C ASN A 113 -12.73 10.33 3.04
N ASP A 114 -13.17 11.23 3.94
CA ASP A 114 -13.18 11.05 5.40
C ASP A 114 -14.14 9.94 5.89
N GLN A 115 -14.68 9.12 4.99
CA GLN A 115 -15.67 8.07 5.28
C GLN A 115 -15.06 6.78 5.82
N HIS A 116 -13.74 6.62 5.79
CA HIS A 116 -13.08 5.43 6.33
C HIS A 116 -12.11 5.76 7.45
N GLU A 117 -12.12 4.89 8.44
CA GLU A 117 -11.21 4.96 9.57
C GLU A 117 -10.15 3.87 9.48
N LEU A 118 -8.89 4.30 9.53
CA LEU A 118 -7.71 3.45 9.46
C LEU A 118 -6.92 3.62 10.76
N HIS A 119 -6.86 2.56 11.55
CA HIS A 119 -6.12 2.57 12.82
C HIS A 119 -4.95 1.59 12.77
N ALA A 120 -3.75 2.10 13.05
CA ALA A 120 -2.56 1.27 13.16
C ALA A 120 -2.21 1.03 14.63
N LYS A 121 -1.89 -0.23 14.95
CA LYS A 121 -1.40 -0.64 16.25
C LYS A 121 -0.22 -1.61 16.10
N LEU A 122 0.92 -1.24 16.65
CA LEU A 122 2.06 -2.14 16.79
C LEU A 122 1.84 -3.01 18.04
N LEU A 123 1.55 -4.29 17.82
CA LEU A 123 1.23 -5.24 18.90
C LEU A 123 2.48 -5.83 19.55
N SER A 124 3.58 -5.91 18.79
CA SER A 124 4.92 -6.28 19.23
C SER A 124 5.93 -5.73 18.20
N PRO A 125 7.25 -5.79 18.44
CA PRO A 125 8.24 -5.39 17.43
C PRO A 125 8.01 -6.08 16.07
N ARG A 126 7.47 -7.30 16.10
CA ARG A 126 7.32 -8.18 14.94
C ARG A 126 5.91 -8.21 14.35
N LEU A 127 4.95 -7.47 14.91
CA LEU A 127 3.55 -7.60 14.53
C LEU A 127 2.83 -6.26 14.48
N LEU A 128 2.47 -5.83 13.27
CA LEU A 128 1.67 -4.65 13.01
C LEU A 128 0.22 -5.04 12.72
N SER A 129 -0.71 -4.35 13.35
CA SER A 129 -2.15 -4.51 13.16
C SER A 129 -2.72 -3.27 12.51
N ILE A 130 -3.39 -3.41 11.37
CA ILE A 130 -4.10 -2.32 10.70
C ILE A 130 -5.59 -2.64 10.70
N GLU A 131 -6.40 -1.81 11.34
CA GLU A 131 -7.85 -1.95 11.38
C GLU A 131 -8.50 -0.94 10.43
N ILE A 132 -9.48 -1.41 9.66
CA ILE A 132 -10.23 -0.65 8.68
C ILE A 132 -11.69 -0.68 9.08
N PHE A 133 -12.29 0.49 9.20
CA PHE A 133 -13.72 0.68 9.38
C PHE A 133 -14.25 1.54 8.23
N HIS A 134 -15.26 1.06 7.52
CA HIS A 134 -15.92 1.80 6.44
C HIS A 134 -17.38 1.38 6.38
N ASP A 135 -18.28 2.26 6.81
CA ASP A 135 -19.73 2.02 6.97
C ASP A 135 -20.04 0.70 7.73
N ASP A 136 -20.39 -0.35 7.00
CA ASP A 136 -20.76 -1.69 7.43
C ASP A 136 -19.59 -2.68 7.42
N LEU A 137 -18.41 -2.26 6.98
CA LEU A 137 -17.24 -3.11 6.83
C LEU A 137 -16.21 -2.86 7.93
N LYS A 138 -15.96 -3.90 8.72
CA LYS A 138 -14.82 -4.01 9.63
C LYS A 138 -13.84 -5.05 9.10
N PHE A 139 -12.61 -4.64 8.85
CA PHE A 139 -11.54 -5.55 8.45
C PHE A 139 -10.25 -5.27 9.22
N LYS A 140 -9.39 -6.29 9.34
CA LYS A 140 -8.15 -6.18 10.09
C LYS A 140 -7.03 -6.90 9.37
N PHE A 141 -5.90 -6.24 9.17
CA PHE A 141 -4.66 -6.88 8.80
C PHE A 141 -3.83 -7.19 10.05
N ARG A 142 -3.15 -8.33 10.04
CA ARG A 142 -2.17 -8.77 11.04
C ARG A 142 -0.89 -9.12 10.29
N CYS A 143 0.00 -8.15 10.22
CA CYS A 143 1.18 -8.18 9.37
C CYS A 143 2.42 -8.52 10.19
N ASP A 144 3.09 -9.60 9.80
CA ASP A 144 4.34 -10.01 10.43
C ASP A 144 5.50 -9.20 9.86
N GLU A 145 6.49 -8.92 10.71
CA GLU A 145 7.75 -8.32 10.29
C GLU A 145 8.44 -9.18 9.22
N ARG A 146 8.88 -8.51 8.15
CA ARG A 146 9.71 -9.04 7.09
C ARG A 146 10.75 -7.99 6.69
N SER A 147 11.77 -7.83 7.52
CA SER A 147 12.80 -6.79 7.38
C SER A 147 13.49 -6.81 6.00
N GLN A 148 13.66 -8.01 5.40
CA GLN A 148 14.24 -8.19 4.06
C GLN A 148 13.43 -7.48 2.95
N LEU A 149 12.11 -7.34 3.12
CA LEU A 149 11.25 -6.70 2.11
C LEU A 149 11.41 -5.19 2.05
N PHE A 150 11.89 -4.56 3.13
CA PHE A 150 12.07 -3.11 3.17
C PHE A 150 13.10 -2.67 2.12
N GLU A 151 14.30 -3.25 2.13
CA GLU A 151 15.30 -2.89 1.14
C GLU A 151 14.88 -3.30 -0.27
N GLN A 152 14.40 -4.54 -0.42
CA GLN A 152 14.11 -5.14 -1.73
C GLN A 152 12.96 -4.45 -2.48
N HIS A 153 11.91 -4.03 -1.77
CA HIS A 153 10.69 -3.53 -2.40
C HIS A 153 10.46 -2.03 -2.17
N TYR A 154 10.91 -1.48 -1.04
CA TYR A 154 10.73 -0.06 -0.77
C TYR A 154 11.94 0.77 -1.24
N VAL A 155 13.13 0.50 -0.70
CA VAL A 155 14.33 1.32 -0.98
C VAL A 155 14.73 1.25 -2.43
N ARG A 156 14.89 0.04 -2.99
CA ARG A 156 15.32 -0.13 -4.38
C ARG A 156 14.33 0.47 -5.37
N GLN A 157 13.02 0.32 -5.11
CA GLN A 157 11.99 0.88 -5.99
C GLN A 157 12.01 2.42 -5.97
N LEU A 158 12.16 3.04 -4.79
CA LEU A 158 12.30 4.49 -4.69
C LEU A 158 13.54 5.01 -5.39
N LEU A 159 14.69 4.34 -5.24
CA LEU A 159 15.92 4.74 -5.92
C LEU A 159 15.79 4.70 -7.45
N VAL A 160 15.13 3.68 -7.99
CA VAL A 160 14.84 3.60 -9.43
C VAL A 160 13.92 4.76 -9.87
N GLN A 161 12.86 5.03 -9.13
CA GLN A 161 11.94 6.13 -9.44
C GLN A 161 12.63 7.50 -9.38
N VAL A 162 13.46 7.74 -8.38
CA VAL A 162 14.26 8.98 -8.27
C VAL A 162 15.21 9.12 -9.45
N LYS A 163 15.88 8.03 -9.85
CA LYS A 163 16.76 8.03 -11.03
C LYS A 163 15.97 8.38 -12.31
N GLU A 164 14.85 7.72 -12.56
CA GLU A 164 14.01 7.99 -13.74
C GLU A 164 13.49 9.43 -13.77
N LEU A 165 13.09 9.98 -12.61
CA LEU A 165 12.66 11.37 -12.49
C LEU A 165 13.80 12.35 -12.76
N SER A 166 15.00 12.05 -12.26
CA SER A 166 16.20 12.84 -12.54
C SER A 166 16.54 12.85 -14.03
N GLU A 167 16.49 11.70 -14.70
CA GLU A 167 16.74 11.60 -16.14
C GLU A 167 15.69 12.38 -16.96
N ARG A 168 14.42 12.29 -16.57
CA ARG A 168 13.34 13.10 -17.18
C ARG A 168 13.53 14.59 -16.96
N GLN A 169 13.98 15.00 -15.77
CA GLN A 169 14.27 16.40 -15.47
C GLN A 169 15.39 16.91 -16.39
N THR A 170 16.48 16.17 -16.52
CA THR A 170 17.59 16.53 -17.43
C THR A 170 17.08 16.69 -18.86
N TYR A 171 16.31 15.73 -19.37
CA TYR A 171 15.72 15.83 -20.70
C TYR A 171 14.82 17.07 -20.88
N LEU A 172 14.02 17.42 -19.86
CA LEU A 172 13.18 18.61 -19.90
C LEU A 172 14.00 19.90 -19.90
N CYS A 173 15.12 19.95 -19.16
CA CYS A 173 16.06 21.06 -19.21
C CYS A 173 16.68 21.21 -20.60
N GLU A 174 17.19 20.12 -21.19
CA GLU A 174 17.74 20.12 -22.56
C GLU A 174 16.69 20.58 -23.59
N LEU A 175 15.44 20.13 -23.45
CA LEU A 175 14.35 20.54 -24.33
C LEU A 175 14.04 22.05 -24.22
N LEU A 176 14.14 22.62 -23.02
CA LEU A 176 13.94 24.05 -22.79
C LEU A 176 15.10 24.87 -23.38
N GLU A 177 16.35 24.47 -23.12
CA GLU A 177 17.54 25.09 -23.69
C GLU A 177 17.47 25.11 -25.22
N HIS A 178 17.12 23.98 -25.84
CA HIS A 178 16.92 23.91 -27.29
C HIS A 178 15.79 24.82 -27.80
N LYS A 179 14.73 25.04 -27.01
CA LYS A 179 13.65 25.98 -27.39
C LYS A 179 14.06 27.43 -27.23
N ASP A 180 14.88 27.75 -26.23
CA ASP A 180 15.37 29.09 -25.95
C ASP A 180 16.48 29.50 -26.94
N GLU A 181 17.27 28.54 -27.43
CA GLU A 181 18.29 28.75 -28.47
C GLU A 181 17.71 28.90 -29.89
N LEU A 182 16.44 28.54 -30.11
CA LEU A 182 15.78 28.72 -31.40
C LEU A 182 15.36 30.20 -31.59
N PRO A 183 15.88 30.92 -32.59
CA PRO A 183 15.48 32.29 -32.85
C PRO A 183 14.02 32.32 -33.34
N GLN A 184 13.12 32.85 -32.50
CA GLN A 184 11.69 33.04 -32.76
C GLN A 184 10.94 31.80 -33.26
N PHE A 185 10.22 31.16 -32.35
CA PHE A 185 9.20 30.13 -32.62
C PHE A 185 8.35 30.46 -33.87
N ASN A 186 8.68 29.83 -35.00
CA ASN A 186 7.98 30.04 -36.26
C ASN A 186 6.80 29.06 -36.32
N ALA A 187 5.64 29.49 -35.82
CA ALA A 187 4.41 28.71 -35.69
C ALA A 187 3.84 28.14 -37.01
N LYS A 188 4.48 28.40 -38.15
CA LYS A 188 4.08 27.92 -39.48
C LYS A 188 4.45 26.45 -39.77
N LEU A 189 5.21 25.78 -38.89
CA LEU A 189 5.60 24.38 -39.08
C LEU A 189 4.60 23.35 -38.55
N PHE A 190 3.46 23.80 -37.99
CA PHE A 190 2.44 22.92 -37.40
C PHE A 190 1.00 23.19 -37.91
N LEU A 191 0.86 23.81 -39.09
CA LEU A 191 -0.42 23.86 -39.82
C LEU A 191 -0.47 22.73 -40.85
#